data_AF-A0A0M8NZT9-F1
#
_entry.id   AF-A0A0M8NZT9-F1
#
_cell.length_a   1.000
_cell.length_b   1.000
_cell.length_c   1.000
_cell.angle_alpha   90.00
_cell.angle_beta   90.00
_cell.angle_gamma   90.00
#
_symmetry.space_group_name_H-M   'P 1'
#
loop_
_entity.id
_entity.type
_entity.pdbx_description
1 polymer ?
#
loop_
_entity_poly.entity_id
_entity_poly.type
_entity_poly.pdbx_seq_one_letter_code
_entity_poly.pdbx_strand_id
1 'polypeptide(L)'
;MPSLPHEEAASSFEVMIVTLAKEMSVYRRIMKCGATRVDTPERNKQADRSWQPVLQVSKFPTVALEVSFSETTLKLERDIAWWINGSKGEVRMGITIDIKRGSHSIEIKSWTSTLEPSLRNIHITAGSRQVIDRSIKNPPPPRMTQRILITRGRDGSSPTIQGESLTIPFHTLLLDGLGEGEGDFVFTAEMLLHDLAEPVWNAIDHAEAIKERNNHHTA
;
A
#
# COMPACT_ATOMS: atom_id res chain seq x y z
N MET A 1 -19.53 1.81 -1.15
CA MET A 1 -18.83 2.58 -0.10
C MET A 1 -17.90 1.62 0.63
N PRO A 2 -16.69 2.04 0.99
CA PRO A 2 -15.79 1.22 1.80
C PRO A 2 -16.49 0.86 3.12
N SER A 3 -16.27 -0.38 3.59
CA SER A 3 -16.74 -0.81 4.91
C SER A 3 -15.86 -0.20 6.00
N LEU A 4 -16.37 -0.07 7.22
CA LEU A 4 -15.59 0.46 8.35
C LEU A 4 -14.22 -0.22 8.54
N PRO A 5 -14.08 -1.58 8.50
CA PRO A 5 -12.77 -2.22 8.62
C PRO A 5 -11.79 -1.90 7.50
N HIS A 6 -12.31 -1.61 6.30
CA HIS A 6 -11.48 -1.26 5.13
C HIS A 6 -10.92 0.15 5.30
N GLU A 7 -11.76 1.11 5.68
CA GLU A 7 -11.31 2.49 5.91
C GLU A 7 -10.36 2.56 7.12
N GLU A 8 -10.64 1.81 8.18
CA GLU A 8 -9.78 1.74 9.38
C GLU A 8 -8.37 1.26 9.00
N ALA A 9 -8.26 0.18 8.22
CA ALA A 9 -6.96 -0.33 7.76
C ALA A 9 -6.20 0.70 6.92
N ALA A 10 -6.89 1.37 5.99
CA ALA A 10 -6.29 2.39 5.14
C ALA A 10 -5.79 3.60 5.96
N SER A 11 -6.61 4.05 6.92
CA SER A 11 -6.32 5.19 7.80
C SER A 11 -5.18 4.87 8.78
N SER A 12 -5.24 3.75 9.50
CA SER A 12 -4.19 3.29 10.40
C SER A 12 -2.83 3.19 9.71
N PHE A 13 -2.80 2.63 8.48
CA PHE A 13 -1.56 2.54 7.72
C PHE A 13 -1.00 3.92 7.34
N GLU A 14 -1.86 4.86 6.94
CA GLU A 14 -1.47 6.24 6.67
C GLU A 14 -0.93 6.93 7.93
N VAL A 15 -1.54 6.72 9.10
CA VAL A 15 -1.06 7.26 10.38
C VAL A 15 0.34 6.75 10.70
N MET A 16 0.62 5.46 10.54
CA MET A 16 1.96 4.91 10.75
C MET A 16 3.01 5.56 9.83
N ILE A 17 2.70 5.77 8.54
CA ILE A 17 3.59 6.51 7.63
C ILE A 17 3.86 7.91 8.16
N VAL A 18 2.83 8.62 8.59
CA VAL A 18 2.94 9.99 9.09
C VAL A 18 3.80 10.04 10.36
N THR A 19 3.65 9.07 11.27
CA THR A 19 4.45 8.97 12.49
C THR A 19 5.93 8.79 12.16
N LEU A 20 6.28 7.77 11.37
CA LEU A 20 7.67 7.52 10.95
C LEU A 20 8.26 8.71 10.18
N ALA A 21 7.47 9.34 9.30
CA ALA A 21 7.93 10.50 8.55
C ALA A 21 8.22 11.71 9.46
N LYS A 22 7.48 11.87 10.55
CA LYS A 22 7.72 12.95 11.53
C LYS A 22 8.96 12.69 12.37
N GLU A 23 9.17 11.44 12.80
CA GLU A 23 10.36 11.02 13.54
C GLU A 23 11.64 11.32 12.73
N MET A 24 11.61 11.07 11.42
CA MET A 24 12.71 11.37 10.50
C MET A 24 12.72 12.82 9.99
N SER A 25 11.81 13.69 10.45
CA SER A 25 11.66 15.08 9.97
C SER A 25 11.41 15.24 8.46
N VAL A 26 10.97 14.19 7.77
CA VAL A 26 10.69 14.18 6.32
C VAL A 26 9.21 14.32 5.97
N TYR A 27 8.32 14.38 6.95
CA TYR A 27 6.86 14.49 6.74
C TYR A 27 6.46 15.57 5.71
N ARG A 28 7.11 16.73 5.74
CA ARG A 28 6.83 17.85 4.81
C ARG A 28 7.28 17.59 3.36
N ARG A 29 8.07 16.53 3.13
CA ARG A 29 8.54 16.10 1.80
C ARG A 29 7.58 15.11 1.14
N ILE A 30 6.58 14.59 1.88
CA ILE A 30 5.64 13.59 1.38
C ILE A 30 4.28 14.24 1.08
N MET A 31 3.84 14.11 -0.16
CA MET A 31 2.49 14.41 -0.59
C MET A 31 1.62 13.17 -0.43
N LYS A 32 0.49 13.32 0.27
CA LYS A 32 -0.57 12.31 0.37
C LYS A 32 -1.52 12.54 -0.80
N CYS A 33 -1.48 11.66 -1.80
CA CYS A 33 -2.32 11.78 -2.99
C CYS A 33 -3.77 11.31 -2.72
N GLY A 34 -3.99 10.56 -1.64
CA GLY A 34 -5.31 10.09 -1.22
C GLY A 34 -6.06 9.38 -2.36
N ALA A 35 -7.36 9.64 -2.48
CA ALA A 35 -8.21 9.13 -3.54
C ALA A 35 -8.11 9.91 -4.87
N THR A 36 -6.94 10.51 -5.19
CA THR A 36 -6.75 11.16 -6.49
C THR A 36 -6.86 10.12 -7.60
N ARG A 37 -7.72 10.38 -8.58
CA ARG A 37 -7.99 9.47 -9.69
C ARG A 37 -6.88 9.54 -10.72
N VAL A 38 -6.32 8.39 -11.07
CA VAL A 38 -5.40 8.24 -12.19
C VAL A 38 -6.17 7.67 -13.38
N ASP A 39 -6.29 8.50 -14.42
CA ASP A 39 -7.03 8.17 -15.64
C ASP A 39 -6.09 7.74 -16.76
N THR A 40 -6.04 6.48 -17.15
CA THR A 40 -5.39 6.05 -18.41
C THR A 40 -6.45 5.70 -19.46
N PRO A 41 -6.12 5.71 -20.76
CA PRO A 41 -7.07 5.28 -21.80
C PRO A 41 -7.68 3.90 -21.54
N GLU A 42 -6.95 3.02 -20.86
CA GLU A 42 -7.34 1.64 -20.58
C GLU A 42 -8.09 1.49 -19.24
N ARG A 43 -7.87 2.37 -18.26
CA ARG A 43 -8.44 2.24 -16.92
C ARG A 43 -8.38 3.55 -16.13
N ASN A 44 -9.44 3.82 -15.37
CA ASN A 44 -9.47 4.87 -14.36
C ASN A 44 -9.47 4.21 -12.97
N LYS A 45 -8.56 4.59 -12.08
CA LYS A 45 -8.48 4.01 -10.73
C LYS A 45 -8.05 5.04 -9.68
N GLN A 46 -8.56 4.87 -8.46
CA GLN A 46 -8.13 5.54 -7.25
C GLN A 46 -7.51 4.50 -6.34
N ALA A 47 -6.37 4.83 -5.73
CA ALA A 47 -5.81 4.01 -4.66
C ALA A 47 -6.57 4.32 -3.37
N ASP A 48 -6.61 3.36 -2.43
CA ASP A 48 -7.18 3.62 -1.11
C ASP A 48 -6.33 4.64 -0.37
N ARG A 49 -5.00 4.51 -0.47
CA ARG A 49 -4.03 5.56 -0.13
C ARG A 49 -2.85 5.52 -1.10
N SER A 50 -2.19 6.66 -1.26
CA SER A 50 -0.98 6.75 -2.07
C SER A 50 -0.13 7.95 -1.71
N TRP A 51 1.17 7.84 -1.96
CA TRP A 51 2.16 8.83 -1.55
C TRP A 51 3.18 9.09 -2.65
N GLN A 52 3.69 10.32 -2.71
CA GLN A 52 4.78 10.73 -3.59
C GLN A 52 5.59 11.88 -2.97
N PRO A 53 6.78 12.21 -3.48
CA PRO A 53 7.51 13.41 -3.06
C PRO A 53 6.73 14.67 -3.43
N VAL A 54 6.74 15.69 -2.56
CA VAL A 54 6.02 16.97 -2.81
C VAL A 54 6.49 17.67 -4.09
N LEU A 55 7.78 17.60 -4.39
CA LEU A 55 8.37 18.25 -5.57
C LEU A 55 8.19 17.42 -6.85
N GLN A 56 7.66 16.20 -6.76
CA GLN A 56 7.42 15.34 -7.90
C GLN A 56 6.13 15.77 -8.61
N VAL A 57 6.27 16.24 -9.86
CA VAL A 57 5.12 16.51 -10.74
C VAL A 57 4.86 15.25 -11.57
N SER A 58 4.15 14.29 -10.98
CA SER A 58 3.81 13.01 -11.61
C SER A 58 2.31 12.76 -11.54
N LYS A 59 1.80 12.03 -12.53
CA LYS A 59 0.42 11.56 -12.53
C LYS A 59 0.24 10.36 -11.60
N PHE A 60 1.23 9.47 -11.56
CA PHE A 60 1.20 8.31 -10.68
C PHE A 60 2.00 8.59 -9.39
N PRO A 61 1.57 8.03 -8.26
CA PRO A 61 2.33 8.08 -7.02
C PRO A 61 3.60 7.20 -7.10
N THR A 62 4.47 7.30 -6.10
CA THR A 62 5.63 6.39 -5.97
C THR A 62 5.29 5.14 -5.18
N VAL A 63 4.37 5.26 -4.22
CA VAL A 63 3.85 4.15 -3.42
C VAL A 63 2.32 4.17 -3.42
N ALA A 64 1.70 3.02 -3.67
CA ALA A 64 0.24 2.84 -3.64
C ALA A 64 -0.17 1.74 -2.67
N LEU A 65 -1.22 1.98 -1.89
CA LEU A 65 -1.86 1.05 -0.98
C LEU A 65 -3.25 0.68 -1.52
N GLU A 66 -3.54 -0.63 -1.53
CA GLU A 66 -4.86 -1.18 -1.78
C GLU A 66 -5.27 -2.06 -0.60
N VAL A 67 -6.48 -1.86 -0.11
CA VAL A 67 -7.08 -2.60 0.99
C VAL A 67 -8.27 -3.35 0.43
N SER A 68 -8.42 -4.61 0.83
CA SER A 68 -9.63 -5.37 0.57
C SER A 68 -10.25 -5.89 1.84
N PHE A 69 -11.58 -5.84 1.89
CA PHE A 69 -12.38 -6.49 2.90
C PHE A 69 -13.37 -7.40 2.19
N SER A 70 -13.15 -8.72 2.27
CA SER A 70 -13.98 -9.75 1.61
C SER A 70 -13.90 -9.79 0.07
N GLU A 71 -13.00 -9.05 -0.58
CA GLU A 71 -12.71 -9.25 -2.01
C GLU A 71 -11.66 -10.35 -2.21
N THR A 72 -11.52 -10.87 -3.43
CA THR A 72 -10.54 -11.92 -3.69
C THR A 72 -9.13 -11.34 -3.71
N THR A 73 -8.16 -12.07 -3.15
CA THR A 73 -6.72 -11.73 -3.24
C THR A 73 -6.29 -11.48 -4.70
N LEU A 74 -6.89 -12.19 -5.66
CA LEU A 74 -6.64 -12.00 -7.09
C LEU A 74 -6.99 -10.58 -7.59
N LYS A 75 -8.02 -9.95 -7.02
CA LYS A 75 -8.38 -8.57 -7.37
C LYS A 75 -7.30 -7.59 -6.89
N LEU A 76 -6.83 -7.74 -5.66
CA LEU A 76 -5.73 -6.93 -5.11
C LEU A 76 -4.45 -7.07 -5.96
N GLU A 77 -4.09 -8.30 -6.34
CA GLU A 77 -2.92 -8.55 -7.19
C GLU A 77 -3.05 -7.89 -8.57
N ARG A 78 -4.23 -7.95 -9.19
CA ARG A 78 -4.53 -7.24 -10.44
C ARG A 78 -4.44 -5.72 -10.30
N ASP A 79 -4.89 -5.20 -9.17
CA ASP A 79 -4.88 -3.76 -8.88
C ASP A 79 -3.46 -3.25 -8.67
N ILE A 80 -2.63 -3.97 -7.93
CA ILE A 80 -1.22 -3.65 -7.79
C ILE A 80 -0.44 -3.85 -9.08
N ALA A 81 -0.74 -4.90 -9.85
CA ALA A 81 -0.14 -5.08 -11.18
C ALA A 81 -0.44 -3.87 -12.07
N TRP A 82 -1.67 -3.35 -12.05
CA TRP A 82 -2.00 -2.15 -12.79
C TRP A 82 -1.22 -0.91 -12.32
N TRP A 83 -1.09 -0.69 -11.00
CA TRP A 83 -0.29 0.42 -10.48
C TRP A 83 1.18 0.34 -10.90
N ILE A 84 1.82 -0.80 -10.68
CA ILE A 84 3.27 -0.96 -10.94
C ILE A 84 3.56 -0.96 -12.44
N ASN A 85 2.82 -1.75 -13.22
CA ASN A 85 3.09 -1.92 -14.65
C ASN A 85 2.50 -0.80 -15.49
N GLY A 86 1.28 -0.34 -15.16
CA GLY A 86 0.58 0.72 -15.88
C GLY A 86 1.22 2.10 -15.70
N SER A 87 1.87 2.34 -14.56
CA SER A 87 2.62 3.58 -14.30
C SER A 87 3.96 3.68 -15.04
N LYS A 88 4.37 2.62 -15.74
CA LYS A 88 5.65 2.54 -16.45
C LYS A 88 6.84 2.90 -15.55
N GLY A 89 6.80 2.49 -14.28
CA GLY A 89 7.88 2.67 -13.31
C GLY A 89 7.87 3.98 -12.51
N GLU A 90 6.76 4.74 -12.55
CA GLU A 90 6.51 5.83 -11.61
C GLU A 90 6.11 5.27 -10.23
N VAL A 91 5.20 4.28 -10.19
CA VAL A 91 4.94 3.49 -8.97
C VAL A 91 6.10 2.51 -8.78
N ARG A 92 6.86 2.69 -7.71
CA ARG A 92 8.02 1.85 -7.37
C ARG A 92 7.66 0.69 -6.45
N MET A 93 6.61 0.85 -5.64
CA MET A 93 6.15 -0.17 -4.70
C MET A 93 4.63 -0.13 -4.55
N GLY A 94 4.03 -1.32 -4.55
CA GLY A 94 2.62 -1.52 -4.21
C GLY A 94 2.50 -2.27 -2.89
N ILE A 95 1.49 -1.92 -2.10
CA ILE A 95 1.19 -2.58 -0.81
C ILE A 95 -0.26 -3.03 -0.83
N THR A 96 -0.52 -4.25 -0.38
CA THR A 96 -1.88 -4.77 -0.23
C THR A 96 -2.16 -5.14 1.22
N ILE A 97 -3.35 -4.81 1.71
CA ILE A 97 -3.88 -5.32 2.98
C ILE A 97 -5.16 -6.13 2.67
N ASP A 98 -5.09 -7.44 2.85
CA ASP A 98 -6.20 -8.38 2.66
C ASP A 98 -6.78 -8.77 4.02
N ILE A 99 -7.96 -8.25 4.33
CA ILE A 99 -8.68 -8.51 5.57
C ILE A 99 -9.65 -9.67 5.36
N LYS A 100 -9.31 -10.82 5.92
CA LYS A 100 -10.10 -12.06 5.81
C LYS A 100 -11.11 -12.14 6.94
N ARG A 101 -12.34 -11.72 6.66
CA ARG A 101 -13.44 -11.67 7.64
C ARG A 101 -13.64 -12.99 8.39
N GLY A 102 -13.68 -14.13 7.70
CA GLY A 102 -13.97 -15.43 8.33
C GLY A 102 -12.88 -15.94 9.27
N SER A 103 -11.60 -15.65 8.98
CA SER A 103 -10.46 -16.12 9.78
C SER A 103 -9.93 -15.06 10.74
N HIS A 104 -10.47 -13.83 10.72
CA HIS A 104 -9.95 -12.68 11.46
C HIS A 104 -8.46 -12.44 11.24
N SER A 105 -7.96 -12.79 10.05
CA SER A 105 -6.57 -12.64 9.68
C SER A 105 -6.39 -11.47 8.72
N ILE A 106 -5.32 -10.72 8.90
CA ILE A 106 -4.92 -9.60 8.06
C ILE A 106 -3.61 -10.00 7.39
N GLU A 107 -3.61 -10.04 6.06
CA GLU A 107 -2.42 -10.35 5.26
C GLU A 107 -1.91 -9.07 4.58
N ILE A 108 -0.66 -8.71 4.85
CA ILE A 108 -0.01 -7.55 4.27
C ILE A 108 1.08 -8.04 3.32
N LYS A 109 1.11 -7.51 2.10
CA LYS A 109 2.16 -7.84 1.12
C LYS A 109 2.72 -6.58 0.49
N SER A 110 4.02 -6.58 0.23
CA SER A 110 4.65 -5.60 -0.65
C SER A 110 5.02 -6.21 -1.98
N TRP A 111 4.99 -5.37 -3.01
CA TRP A 111 5.19 -5.75 -4.39
C TRP A 111 6.08 -4.74 -5.09
N THR A 112 7.03 -5.22 -5.89
CA THR A 112 7.90 -4.37 -6.73
C THR A 112 7.90 -4.87 -8.17
N SER A 113 8.30 -3.99 -9.09
CA SER A 113 8.51 -4.40 -10.49
C SER A 113 9.59 -5.49 -10.57
N THR A 114 9.37 -6.49 -11.43
CA THR A 114 10.38 -7.48 -11.83
C THR A 114 11.34 -6.95 -12.88
N LEU A 115 11.03 -5.80 -13.49
CA LEU A 115 11.87 -5.20 -14.53
C LEU A 115 13.03 -4.44 -13.87
N GLU A 116 14.25 -4.86 -14.18
CA GLU A 116 15.47 -4.17 -13.76
C GLU A 116 15.46 -2.70 -14.20
N PRO A 117 15.96 -1.77 -13.38
CA PRO A 117 16.11 -0.36 -13.77
C PRO A 117 16.93 -0.18 -15.05
N SER A 118 17.85 -1.09 -15.36
CA SER A 118 18.72 -1.06 -16.54
C SER A 118 18.05 -1.48 -17.86
N LEU A 119 16.90 -2.17 -17.81
CA LEU A 119 16.08 -2.44 -19.02
C LEU A 119 15.30 -1.20 -19.49
N ARG A 120 15.42 -0.09 -18.77
CA ARG A 120 14.99 1.23 -19.21
C ARG A 120 16.02 1.72 -20.22
N ASN A 121 15.84 1.39 -21.50
CA ASN A 121 16.71 1.90 -22.56
C ASN A 121 16.61 3.43 -22.62
N ILE A 122 17.55 4.11 -21.95
CA ILE A 122 17.72 5.56 -22.02
C ILE A 122 18.41 5.84 -23.34
N HIS A 123 17.68 6.38 -24.31
CA HIS A 123 18.29 6.91 -25.52
C HIS A 123 18.43 8.43 -25.36
N ILE A 124 19.66 8.92 -25.49
CA ILE A 124 19.95 10.34 -25.57
C ILE A 124 19.72 10.76 -27.01
N THR A 125 18.69 11.57 -27.24
CA THR A 125 18.46 12.17 -28.56
C THR A 125 19.50 13.26 -28.84
N ALA A 126 19.70 13.63 -30.12
CA ALA A 126 20.70 14.62 -30.54
C ALA A 126 20.57 16.01 -29.85
N GLY A 127 19.47 16.29 -29.15
CA GLY A 127 19.26 17.48 -28.32
C GLY A 127 19.43 17.27 -26.82
N SER A 128 20.18 16.24 -26.39
CA SER A 128 20.42 15.91 -24.96
C SER A 128 19.16 15.58 -24.14
N ARG A 129 18.06 15.23 -24.81
CA ARG A 129 16.82 14.82 -24.13
C ARG A 129 16.91 13.31 -23.86
N GLN A 130 16.87 12.93 -22.59
CA GLN A 130 16.73 11.54 -22.17
C GLN A 130 15.32 11.06 -22.54
N VAL A 131 15.24 10.11 -23.48
CA VAL A 131 13.99 9.44 -23.82
C VAL A 131 14.09 8.00 -23.33
N ILE A 132 13.17 7.64 -22.45
CA ILE A 132 13.13 6.29 -21.87
C ILE A 132 12.21 5.45 -22.75
N ASP A 133 12.77 4.52 -23.51
CA ASP A 133 11.98 3.54 -24.24
C ASP A 133 11.48 2.47 -23.26
N ARG A 134 10.18 2.55 -22.93
CA ARG A 134 9.50 1.70 -21.94
C ARG A 134 8.48 0.74 -22.59
N SER A 135 8.58 0.48 -23.90
CA SER A 135 7.56 -0.27 -24.65
C SER A 135 7.67 -1.80 -24.44
N ILE A 136 7.43 -2.28 -23.21
CA ILE A 136 7.07 -3.70 -23.01
C ILE A 136 5.54 -3.78 -23.05
N LYS A 137 4.99 -4.41 -24.11
CA LYS A 137 3.53 -4.52 -24.29
C LYS A 137 2.85 -5.37 -23.22
N ASN A 138 3.58 -6.35 -22.66
CA ASN A 138 3.10 -7.26 -21.61
C ASN A 138 4.18 -7.42 -20.53
N PRO A 139 4.27 -6.46 -19.58
CA PRO A 139 5.23 -6.58 -18.49
C PRO A 139 4.88 -7.79 -17.61
N PRO A 140 5.88 -8.46 -17.00
CA PRO A 140 5.61 -9.56 -16.09
C PRO A 140 4.79 -9.09 -14.88
N PRO A 141 4.08 -9.99 -14.18
CA PRO A 141 3.45 -9.65 -12.91
C PRO A 141 4.50 -9.11 -11.91
N PRO A 142 4.14 -8.12 -11.07
CA PRO A 142 5.02 -7.67 -10.00
C PRO A 142 5.43 -8.81 -9.07
N ARG A 143 6.63 -8.70 -8.50
CA ARG A 143 7.17 -9.66 -7.54
C ARG A 143 6.72 -9.30 -6.13
N MET A 144 6.14 -10.25 -5.41
CA MET A 144 5.93 -10.12 -3.96
C MET A 144 7.29 -10.13 -3.25
N THR A 145 7.59 -9.08 -2.49
CA THR A 145 8.87 -8.91 -1.79
C THR A 145 8.80 -9.18 -0.31
N GLN A 146 7.67 -8.85 0.34
CA GLN A 146 7.44 -9.12 1.75
C GLN A 146 6.02 -9.63 1.94
N ARG A 147 5.83 -10.47 2.97
CA ARG A 147 4.52 -10.97 3.38
C ARG A 147 4.47 -11.04 4.89
N ILE A 148 3.45 -10.41 5.47
CA ILE A 148 3.14 -10.43 6.88
C ILE A 148 1.73 -11.01 7.04
N LEU A 149 1.56 -11.96 7.95
CA LEU A 149 0.25 -12.53 8.29
C LEU A 149 0.00 -12.33 9.78
N ILE A 150 -1.03 -11.57 10.10
CA ILE A 150 -1.48 -11.33 11.47
C ILE A 150 -2.79 -12.05 11.66
N THR A 151 -2.91 -12.85 12.71
CA THR A 151 -4.14 -13.60 13.02
C THR A 151 -4.60 -13.25 14.42
N ARG A 152 -5.88 -12.86 14.54
CA ARG A 152 -6.49 -12.57 15.84
C ARG A 152 -6.48 -13.82 16.70
N GLY A 153 -6.08 -13.65 17.96
CA GLY A 153 -6.28 -14.68 18.97
C GLY A 153 -7.77 -14.91 19.20
N ARG A 154 -8.15 -16.18 19.44
CA ARG A 154 -9.51 -16.59 19.83
C ARG A 154 -9.49 -17.24 21.20
N ASP A 155 -10.62 -17.15 21.90
CA ASP A 155 -10.85 -17.84 23.18
C ASP A 155 -9.76 -17.58 24.24
N GLY A 156 -9.27 -16.34 24.30
CA GLY A 156 -8.23 -15.91 25.23
C GLY A 156 -6.79 -16.18 24.80
N SER A 157 -6.56 -16.75 23.60
CA SER A 157 -5.20 -16.82 23.02
C SER A 157 -4.69 -15.45 22.57
N SER A 158 -3.37 -15.27 22.62
CA SER A 158 -2.69 -14.11 22.06
C SER A 158 -2.74 -14.10 20.52
N PRO A 159 -2.76 -12.93 19.87
CA PRO A 159 -2.60 -12.83 18.43
C PRO A 159 -1.24 -13.37 17.97
N THR A 160 -1.18 -13.87 16.74
CA THR A 160 0.06 -14.35 16.13
C THR A 160 0.44 -13.50 14.94
N ILE A 161 1.73 -13.22 14.78
CA ILE A 161 2.30 -12.57 13.61
C ILE A 161 3.34 -13.48 12.95
N GLN A 162 3.26 -13.61 11.64
CA GLN A 162 4.24 -14.31 10.81
C GLN A 162 4.83 -13.32 9.80
N GLY A 163 6.14 -13.35 9.61
CA GLY A 163 6.89 -12.32 8.87
C GLY A 163 7.62 -11.38 9.82
N GLU A 164 8.59 -10.63 9.28
CA GLU A 164 9.38 -9.66 10.05
C GLU A 164 8.66 -8.30 10.04
N SER A 165 9.35 -7.24 9.59
CA SER A 165 8.76 -5.94 9.33
C SER A 165 8.28 -5.80 7.88
N LEU A 166 7.36 -4.85 7.67
CA LEU A 166 7.16 -4.26 6.36
C LEU A 166 8.14 -3.09 6.23
N THR A 167 8.77 -2.92 5.07
CA THR A 167 9.75 -1.84 4.85
C THR A 167 9.43 -1.14 3.55
N ILE A 168 9.22 0.18 3.59
CA ILE A 168 9.21 1.01 2.39
C ILE A 168 10.57 1.70 2.32
N PRO A 169 11.44 1.35 1.35
CA PRO A 169 12.73 1.99 1.25
C PRO A 169 12.59 3.50 1.04
N PHE A 170 13.44 4.28 1.69
CA PHE A 170 13.37 5.74 1.64
C PHE A 170 13.43 6.27 0.20
N HIS A 171 14.40 5.79 -0.57
CA HIS A 171 14.58 6.13 -1.98
C HIS A 171 13.44 5.64 -2.89
N THR A 172 12.63 4.68 -2.42
CA THR A 172 11.43 4.21 -3.13
C THR A 172 10.31 5.24 -2.97
N LEU A 173 10.09 5.76 -1.77
CA LEU A 173 9.03 6.74 -1.50
C LEU A 173 9.43 8.16 -1.95
N LEU A 174 10.60 8.64 -1.54
CA LEU A 174 11.03 10.03 -1.68
C LEU A 174 11.88 10.32 -2.92
N LEU A 175 12.29 9.27 -3.66
CA LEU A 175 13.13 9.38 -4.88
C LEU A 175 14.48 10.08 -4.65
N ASP A 176 14.95 10.13 -3.42
CA ASP A 176 16.12 10.89 -2.99
C ASP A 176 17.11 9.99 -2.22
N GLY A 177 18.33 10.48 -2.03
CA GLY A 177 19.33 9.87 -1.14
C GLY A 177 18.98 10.08 0.34
N LEU A 178 19.62 9.29 1.21
CA LEU A 178 19.48 9.42 2.65
C LEU A 178 20.25 10.65 3.16
N GLY A 179 19.58 11.53 3.91
CA GLY A 179 20.20 12.53 4.78
C GLY A 179 20.52 12.02 6.18
N GLU A 180 21.04 12.90 7.04
CA GLU A 180 21.27 12.60 8.46
C GLU A 180 19.93 12.42 9.19
N GLY A 181 19.79 11.31 9.94
CA GLY A 181 18.54 10.97 10.65
C GLY A 181 17.42 10.44 9.76
N GLU A 182 17.68 10.24 8.46
CA GLU A 182 16.74 9.67 7.51
C GLU A 182 17.01 8.17 7.32
N GLY A 183 15.94 7.39 7.18
CA GLY A 183 16.02 5.94 7.05
C GLY A 183 14.82 5.37 6.32
N ASP A 184 14.82 4.06 6.11
CA ASP A 184 13.67 3.38 5.53
C ASP A 184 12.47 3.44 6.49
N PHE A 185 11.26 3.43 5.93
CA PHE A 185 10.03 3.37 6.73
C PHE A 185 9.80 1.93 7.14
N VAL A 186 10.25 1.59 8.35
CA VAL A 186 10.14 0.24 8.91
C VAL A 186 8.92 0.16 9.82
N PHE A 187 7.91 -0.59 9.38
CA PHE A 187 6.73 -0.91 10.18
C PHE A 187 7.02 -2.20 10.93
N THR A 188 7.31 -2.07 12.22
CA THR A 188 7.67 -3.22 13.06
C THR A 188 6.46 -4.15 13.25
N ALA A 189 6.74 -5.39 13.65
CA ALA A 189 5.71 -6.34 14.04
C ALA A 189 4.74 -5.78 15.11
N GLU A 190 5.28 -5.02 16.06
CA GLU A 190 4.52 -4.37 17.13
C GLU A 190 3.59 -3.28 16.59
N MET A 191 4.09 -2.37 15.73
CA MET A 191 3.26 -1.35 15.08
C MET A 191 2.16 -1.97 14.22
N LEU A 192 2.49 -2.98 13.42
CA LEU A 192 1.51 -3.65 12.57
C LEU A 192 0.43 -4.37 13.38
N LEU A 193 0.77 -4.88 14.57
CA LEU A 193 -0.20 -5.50 15.47
C LEU A 193 -1.09 -4.45 16.14
N HIS A 194 -0.50 -3.48 16.83
CA HIS A 194 -1.23 -2.57 17.71
C HIS A 194 -1.83 -1.36 16.98
N ASP A 195 -1.13 -0.81 16.00
CA ASP A 195 -1.58 0.42 15.31
C ASP A 195 -2.44 0.12 14.07
N LEU A 196 -2.43 -1.13 13.59
CA LEU A 196 -3.20 -1.55 12.42
C LEU A 196 -4.17 -2.71 12.73
N ALA A 197 -3.68 -3.86 13.19
CA ALA A 197 -4.53 -5.05 13.28
C ALA A 197 -5.62 -4.94 14.37
N GLU A 198 -5.26 -4.47 15.56
CA GLU A 198 -6.21 -4.26 16.67
C GLU A 198 -7.33 -3.26 16.33
N PRO A 199 -7.05 -2.06 15.79
CA PRO A 199 -8.08 -1.14 15.29
C PRO A 199 -9.02 -1.78 14.26
N VAL A 200 -8.46 -2.53 13.29
CA VAL A 200 -9.25 -3.21 12.25
C VAL A 200 -10.17 -4.26 12.86
N TRP A 201 -9.71 -5.05 13.83
CA TRP A 201 -10.56 -6.02 14.52
C TRP A 201 -11.68 -5.34 15.31
N ASN A 202 -11.39 -4.23 15.99
CA ASN A 202 -12.41 -3.44 16.68
C ASN A 202 -13.46 -2.90 15.69
N ALA A 203 -13.04 -2.46 14.50
CA ALA A 203 -13.93 -2.03 13.44
C ALA A 203 -14.80 -3.17 12.88
N ILE A 204 -14.28 -4.40 12.82
CA ILE A 204 -15.07 -5.59 12.45
C ILE A 204 -16.14 -5.85 13.50
N ASP A 205 -15.76 -5.95 14.77
CA ASP A 205 -16.68 -6.20 15.89
C ASP A 205 -17.79 -5.15 15.93
N HIS A 206 -17.44 -3.88 15.75
CA HIS A 206 -18.39 -2.77 15.70
C HIS A 206 -19.39 -2.91 14.54
N ALA A 207 -18.89 -3.25 13.34
CA ALA A 207 -19.74 -3.44 12.17
C ALA A 207 -20.68 -4.66 12.30
N GLU A 208 -20.24 -5.72 12.99
CA GLU A 208 -21.05 -6.91 13.25
C GLU A 208 -22.14 -6.65 14.30
N ALA A 209 -21.80 -5.96 15.39
CA ALA A 209 -22.77 -5.54 16.41
C ALA A 209 -23.90 -4.64 15.82
N ILE A 210 -23.56 -3.73 14.90
CA ILE A 210 -24.57 -2.91 14.19
C ILE A 210 -25.52 -3.80 13.37
N LYS A 211 -24.99 -4.78 12.63
CA LYS A 211 -25.80 -5.68 11.81
C LYS A 211 -26.75 -6.52 12.66
N GLU A 212 -26.27 -7.05 13.78
CA GLU A 212 -27.09 -7.81 14.72
C GLU A 212 -28.23 -6.95 15.27
N ARG A 213 -27.93 -5.73 15.74
CA ARG A 213 -28.96 -4.81 16.26
C ARG A 213 -30.05 -4.50 15.24
N ASN A 214 -29.68 -4.27 13.98
CA ASN A 214 -30.63 -3.94 12.92
C ASN A 214 -31.55 -5.12 12.57
N ASN A 215 -31.02 -6.34 12.59
CA ASN A 215 -31.82 -7.55 12.34
C ASN A 215 -32.89 -7.78 13.42
N HIS A 216 -32.61 -7.40 14.68
CA HIS A 216 -33.57 -7.53 15.79
C HIS A 216 -34.69 -6.47 15.77
N HIS A 217 -34.58 -5.39 14.98
CA HIS A 217 -35.64 -4.38 14.83
C HIS A 217 -36.62 -4.68 13.68
N THR A 218 -36.32 -5.68 12.85
CA THR A 218 -37.10 -6.06 11.66
C THR A 218 -37.84 -7.39 11.82
N ALA A 219 -37.73 -8.05 12.97
CA ALA A 219 -38.44 -9.29 13.33
C ALA A 219 -39.49 -9.00 14.41
#